data_AF-F2KRZ5-F1
#
_entry.id   AF-F2KRZ5-F1
#
_cell.length_a   1.000
_cell.length_b   1.000
_cell.length_c   1.000
_cell.angle_alpha   90.00
_cell.angle_beta   90.00
_cell.angle_gamma   90.00
#
_symmetry.space_group_name_H-M   'P 1'
#
loop_
_entity.id
_entity.type
_entity.pdbx_description
1 polymer ?
#
loop_
_entity_poly.entity_id
_entity_poly.type
_entity_poly.pdbx_seq_one_letter_code
_entity_poly.pdbx_strand_id
1 'polypeptide(L)' 'MKEVRVRRDVAYMFRNRLILRRIHYVDKSKTTILVPENAYDECVRILKELEFVMAGRWRVKT' A
#
# COMPACT_ATOMS: atom_id res chain seq x y z
N MET A 1 -16.40 2.25 0.71
CA MET A 1 -15.06 1.65 0.99
C MET A 1 -14.67 0.79 -0.20
N LYS A 2 -13.40 0.78 -0.61
CA LYS A 2 -12.89 -0.01 -1.74
C LYS A 2 -11.81 -0.99 -1.30
N GLU A 3 -11.74 -2.14 -1.97
CA GLU A 3 -10.74 -3.17 -1.67
C GLU A 3 -9.45 -2.92 -2.44
N VAL A 4 -8.32 -2.99 -1.75
CA VAL A 4 -6.98 -3.01 -2.33
C VAL A 4 -6.37 -4.38 -2.05
N ARG A 5 -6.02 -5.11 -3.12
CA ARG A 5 -5.26 -6.36 -3.03
C ARG A 5 -3.77 -6.02 -3.01
N VAL A 6 -3.08 -6.54 -2.00
CA VAL A 6 -1.67 -6.25 -1.72
C VAL A 6 -0.92 -7.57 -1.70
N ARG A 7 0.26 -7.63 -2.32
CA ARG A 7 1.15 -8.80 -2.17
C ARG A 7 1.56 -8.97 -0.71
N ARG A 8 1.77 -10.22 -0.28
CA ARG A 8 2.05 -10.57 1.12
C ARG A 8 3.33 -9.92 1.66
N ASP A 9 4.36 -9.81 0.84
CA ASP A 9 5.65 -9.18 1.13
C ASP A 9 5.56 -7.65 1.22
N VAL A 10 4.61 -7.03 0.51
CA VAL A 10 4.40 -5.58 0.49
C VAL A 10 3.40 -5.11 1.54
N ALA A 11 2.50 -5.99 2.00
CA ALA A 11 1.35 -5.63 2.83
C ALA A 11 1.74 -4.91 4.14
N TYR A 12 2.86 -5.28 4.77
CA TYR A 12 3.33 -4.60 5.98
C TYR A 12 3.74 -3.14 5.71
N MET A 13 4.56 -2.91 4.68
CA MET A 13 4.99 -1.58 4.28
C MET A 13 3.82 -0.71 3.82
N PHE A 14 2.86 -1.32 3.13
CA PHE A 14 1.66 -0.64 2.67
C PHE A 14 0.83 -0.11 3.86
N ARG A 15 0.57 -0.94 4.88
CA ARG A 15 -0.09 -0.48 6.13
C ARG A 15 0.64 0.68 6.79
N ASN A 16 1.97 0.58 6.93
CA ASN A 16 2.77 1.68 7.49
C ASN A 16 2.61 2.98 6.69
N ARG A 17 2.54 2.92 5.36
CA ARG A 17 2.30 4.11 4.53
C ARG A 17 0.91 4.70 4.73
N LEU A 18 -0.12 3.87 4.88
CA LEU A 18 -1.47 4.35 5.20
C LEU A 18 -1.51 5.06 6.56
N ILE A 19 -0.86 4.49 7.58
CA ILE A 19 -0.75 5.09 8.91
C ILE A 19 -0.05 6.45 8.84
N LEU A 20 1.10 6.53 8.17
CA LEU A 20 1.87 7.78 8.02
C LEU A 20 1.07 8.88 7.30
N ARG A 21 0.24 8.49 6.33
CA ARG A 21 -0.65 9.41 5.60
C ARG A 21 -1.99 9.64 6.29
N ARG A 22 -2.21 9.07 7.48
CA ARG A 22 -3.47 9.14 8.24
C ARG A 22 -4.69 8.66 7.44
N ILE A 23 -4.48 7.69 6.55
CA ILE A 23 -5.55 7.04 5.79
C ILE A 23 -6.10 5.92 6.67
N HIS A 24 -7.35 6.07 7.12
CA HIS A 24 -8.04 5.01 7.85
C HIS A 24 -8.24 3.79 6.95
N TYR A 25 -8.03 2.58 7.45
CA TYR A 25 -8.23 1.34 6.69
C TYR A 25 -8.72 0.21 7.59
N VAL A 26 -9.30 -0.82 6.97
CA VAL A 26 -9.72 -2.05 7.66
C VAL A 26 -9.07 -3.25 6.99
N ASP A 27 -8.37 -4.08 7.76
CA ASP A 27 -7.84 -5.34 7.27
C ASP A 27 -8.96 -6.37 7.09
N LYS A 28 -9.18 -6.84 5.86
CA LYS A 28 -10.09 -7.97 5.57
C LYS A 28 -9.34 -9.30 5.56
N SER A 29 -8.08 -9.28 5.11
CA SER A 29 -7.17 -10.42 5.16
C SER A 29 -5.72 -9.93 5.14
N LYS A 30 -4.74 -10.86 5.21
CA LYS A 30 -3.31 -10.50 5.10
C LYS A 30 -2.98 -9.71 3.83
N THR A 31 -3.70 -9.96 2.74
CA THR A 31 -3.46 -9.42 1.38
C THR A 31 -4.63 -8.60 0.86
N THR A 32 -5.61 -8.26 1.69
CA THR A 32 -6.80 -7.49 1.26
C THR A 32 -7.14 -6.45 2.32
N ILE A 33 -7.06 -5.18 1.92
CA ILE A 33 -7.23 -4.03 2.80
C ILE A 33 -8.33 -3.14 2.23
N LEU A 34 -9.29 -2.75 3.07
CA LEU A 34 -10.36 -1.84 2.71
C LEU A 34 -9.94 -0.41 3.03
N VAL A 35 -10.06 0.47 2.04
CA VAL A 35 -9.71 1.90 2.16
C VAL A 35 -10.91 2.78 1.77
N PRO A 36 -10.98 4.04 2.26
CA PRO A 36 -11.96 5.01 1.82
C PRO A 36 -11.92 5.21 0.30
N GLU A 37 -13.08 5.43 -0.30
CA GLU A 37 -13.18 5.57 -1.76
C GLU A 37 -12.40 6.76 -2.31
N ASN A 38 -12.39 7.86 -1.59
CA ASN A 38 -11.63 9.07 -1.92
C ASN A 38 -10.10 8.89 -1.79
N ALA A 39 -9.64 7.89 -1.03
CA ALA A 39 -8.22 7.59 -0.85
C ALA A 39 -7.75 6.43 -1.74
N TYR A 40 -8.65 5.81 -2.51
CA TYR A 40 -8.35 4.61 -3.29
C TYR A 40 -7.23 4.84 -4.31
N ASP A 41 -7.29 5.94 -5.08
CA ASP A 41 -6.29 6.22 -6.12
C ASP A 41 -4.91 6.51 -5.51
N GLU A 42 -4.88 7.17 -4.35
CA GLU A 42 -3.65 7.37 -3.59
C GLU A 42 -3.09 6.04 -3.08
N CYS A 43 -3.94 5.15 -2.57
CA CYS A 43 -3.56 3.81 -2.15
C CYS A 43 -2.97 2.98 -3.29
N VAL A 44 -3.56 3.05 -4.49
CA VAL A 44 -3.03 2.40 -5.69
C VAL A 44 -1.65 2.94 -6.05
N ARG A 45 -1.43 4.26 -5.93
CA ARG A 45 -0.12 4.88 -6.17
C ARG A 45 0.93 4.40 -5.18
N ILE A 46 0.63 4.40 -3.88
CA ILE A 46 1.52 3.90 -2.83
C ILE A 46 1.89 2.44 -3.09
N LEU A 47 0.91 1.61 -3.47
CA LEU A 47 1.15 0.20 -3.75
C LEU A 47 2.17 0.03 -4.89
N LYS A 48 1.99 0.75 -6.00
CA LYS A 48 2.94 0.72 -7.13
C LYS A 48 4.35 1.18 -6.74
N GLU A 49 4.46 2.23 -5.94
CA GLU A 49 5.75 2.73 -5.42
C GLU A 49 6.46 1.63 -4.60
N LEU A 50 5.74 0.96 -3.71
CA LEU A 50 6.29 -0.10 -2.87
C LEU A 50 6.67 -1.36 -3.67
N GLU A 51 5.83 -1.77 -4.61
CA GLU A 51 6.13 -2.90 -5.50
C GLU A 51 7.38 -2.64 -6.34
N PHE A 52 7.56 -1.41 -6.82
CA PHE A 52 8.76 -1.02 -7.56
C PHE A 52 10.02 -1.05 -6.68
N VAL A 53 9.94 -0.57 -5.44
CA VAL A 53 11.06 -0.63 -4.48
C VAL A 53 11.42 -2.08 -4.15
N MET A 54 10.42 -2.93 -3.91
CA MET A 54 10.62 -4.35 -3.61
C MET A 54 11.10 -5.18 -4.80
N ALA A 55 10.80 -4.77 -6.03
CA ALA A 55 11.36 -5.37 -7.23
C ALA A 55 12.86 -5.05 -7.44
N GLY A 56 13.53 -4.38 -6.50
CA GLY A 56 14.96 -4.09 -6.56
C GLY A 56 15.34 -3.04 -7.62
N ARG A 57 14.36 -2.33 -8.19
CA ARG A 57 14.60 -1.30 -9.22
C ARG A 57 14.90 0.08 -8.62
N TRP A 58 14.78 0.24 -7.31
CA TRP A 58 15.19 1.45 -6.61
C TRP A 58 16.65 1.33 -6.14
N ARG A 59 17.61 1.38 -7.06
CA ARG A 59 19.00 1.72 -6.70
C ARG A 59 19.01 3.21 -6.34
N VAL A 60 18.96 3.53 -5.04
CA VAL A 60 19.37 4.86 -4.59
C VAL A 60 20.86 4.96 -4.92
N LYS A 61 21.22 5.77 -5.92
CA LYS A 61 22.58 6.34 -5.97
C LYS A 61 22.63 7.34 -4.82
N THR A 62 23.09 6.88 -3.66
CA THR A 62 23.73 7.74 -2.66
C THR A 62 25.14 8.07 -3.13
#